data_AF-A0A7X7E478-F1
#
_entry.id   AF-A0A7X7E478-F1
#
_cell.length_a   1.000
_cell.length_b   1.000
_cell.length_c   1.000
_cell.angle_alpha   90.00
_cell.angle_beta   90.00
_cell.angle_gamma   90.00
#
_symmetry.space_group_name_H-M   'P 1'
#
loop_
_entity.id
_entity.type
_entity.pdbx_description
1 polymer ?
#
loop_
_entity_poly.entity_id
_entity_poly.type
_entity_poly.pdbx_seq_one_letter_code
_entity_poly.pdbx_strand_id
1 'polypeptide(L)'
;WISQNGSDSLYAFKISSRGYAADIKYLVSLDSKGTIYGMTVLEQSETPGLGSRVQEVLSKNYIWNGLFGKGEAGLSWFTEQYKGINIFKQIGINKSVGEWHKLADSDRQKLISENSITAITGSTISTRAVTRGLESKARDYLNALRGTTHD
;
A
#
# COMPACT_ATOMS: atom_id res chain seq x y z
N TRP A 1 3.89 -7.11 13.00
CA TRP A 1 3.00 -8.24 13.36
C TRP A 1 3.26 -9.39 12.41
N ILE A 2 3.22 -10.63 12.89
CA ILE A 2 3.34 -11.83 12.05
C ILE A 2 2.04 -12.62 12.22
N SER A 3 1.40 -13.00 11.12
CA SER A 3 0.28 -13.95 11.11
C SER A 3 0.70 -15.22 10.37
N GLN A 4 0.43 -16.39 10.95
CA GLN A 4 0.74 -17.68 10.35
C GLN A 4 -0.55 -18.46 10.13
N ASN A 5 -0.79 -18.91 8.90
CA ASN A 5 -1.82 -19.90 8.58
C ASN A 5 -1.19 -20.99 7.70
N GLY A 6 -0.83 -22.13 8.30
CA GLY A 6 -0.05 -23.16 7.61
C GLY A 6 1.36 -22.67 7.23
N SER A 7 1.74 -22.80 5.97
CA SER A 7 3.06 -22.36 5.45
C SER A 7 3.13 -20.87 5.11
N ASP A 8 2.00 -20.17 5.07
CA ASP A 8 1.96 -18.77 4.62
C ASP A 8 2.08 -17.84 5.81
N SER A 9 3.22 -17.14 5.87
CA SER A 9 3.49 -16.08 6.85
C SER A 9 3.23 -14.71 6.22
N LEU A 10 2.38 -13.91 6.86
CA LEU A 10 2.19 -12.50 6.54
C LEU A 10 2.92 -11.62 7.56
N TYR A 11 3.62 -10.61 7.05
CA TYR A 11 4.37 -9.63 7.82
C TYR A 11 3.69 -8.27 7.68
N ALA A 12 3.44 -7.60 8.80
CA ALA A 12 2.91 -6.24 8.81
C ALA A 12 3.91 -5.24 9.38
N PHE A 13 4.17 -4.17 8.61
CA PHE A 13 5.09 -3.09 8.95
C PHE A 13 4.39 -1.75 9.01
N LYS A 14 4.74 -0.94 10.01
CA LYS A 14 4.42 0.49 10.04
C LYS A 14 5.55 1.26 9.37
N ILE A 15 5.21 2.03 8.36
CA ILE A 15 6.17 2.81 7.56
C ILE A 15 5.80 4.28 7.64
N SER A 16 6.82 5.14 7.73
CA SER A 16 6.70 6.59 7.57
C SER A 16 7.49 7.00 6.33
N SER A 17 6.87 7.70 5.40
CA SER A 17 7.51 8.18 4.17
C SER A 17 7.29 9.68 4.02
N ARG A 18 8.36 10.43 3.74
CA ARG A 18 8.26 11.87 3.51
C ARG A 18 7.57 12.14 2.18
N GLY A 19 6.40 12.75 2.18
CA GLY A 19 5.79 13.26 0.96
C GLY A 19 5.99 14.77 0.82
N TYR A 20 4.98 15.51 0.40
CA TYR A 20 5.14 16.91 0.00
C TYR A 20 5.38 17.84 1.19
N ALA A 21 4.42 17.89 2.13
CA ALA A 21 4.45 18.82 3.26
C ALA A 21 4.81 18.11 4.59
N ALA A 22 4.46 16.83 4.70
CA ALA A 22 4.53 16.06 5.93
C ALA A 22 4.94 14.61 5.64
N ASP A 23 4.99 13.81 6.70
CA ASP A 23 5.16 12.38 6.58
C ASP A 23 3.80 11.71 6.37
N ILE A 24 3.76 10.71 5.50
CA ILE A 24 2.65 9.77 5.35
C ILE A 24 2.98 8.53 6.17
N LYS A 25 2.17 8.22 7.17
CA LYS A 25 2.30 6.98 7.96
C LYS A 25 1.26 5.97 7.52
N TYR A 26 1.70 4.74 7.28
CA TYR A 26 0.83 3.67 6.81
C TYR A 26 1.26 2.32 7.34
N LEU A 27 0.31 1.39 7.40
CA LEU A 27 0.57 -0.03 7.56
C LEU A 27 0.57 -0.71 6.20
N VAL A 28 1.48 -1.66 6.02
CA VAL A 28 1.51 -2.56 4.87
C VAL A 28 1.65 -3.99 5.37
N SER A 29 0.86 -4.91 4.81
CA SER A 29 1.02 -6.36 4.99
C SER A 29 1.58 -7.01 3.72
N LEU A 30 2.55 -7.91 3.90
CA LEU A 30 3.27 -8.60 2.82
C LEU A 30 3.32 -10.10 3.11
N ASP A 31 3.40 -10.92 2.06
CA ASP A 31 3.89 -12.29 2.19
C ASP A 31 5.43 -12.36 2.29
N SER A 32 5.97 -13.55 2.53
CA SER A 32 7.43 -13.81 2.57
C SER A 32 8.16 -13.54 1.25
N LYS A 33 7.43 -13.45 0.13
CA LYS A 33 7.94 -13.15 -1.21
C LYS A 33 7.88 -11.65 -1.54
N GLY A 34 7.39 -10.82 -0.62
CA GLY A 34 7.27 -9.37 -0.77
C GLY A 34 6.05 -8.92 -1.56
N THR A 35 5.07 -9.79 -1.79
CA THR A 35 3.79 -9.41 -2.39
C THR A 35 2.90 -8.74 -1.35
N ILE A 36 2.40 -7.55 -1.66
CA ILE A 36 1.53 -6.80 -0.76
C ILE A 36 0.13 -7.44 -0.72
N TYR A 37 -0.33 -7.78 0.48
CA TYR A 37 -1.68 -8.28 0.76
C TYR A 37 -2.68 -7.15 1.00
N GLY A 38 -2.24 -6.07 1.66
CA GLY A 38 -3.09 -4.93 1.97
C GLY A 38 -2.30 -3.76 2.57
N MET A 39 -2.91 -2.58 2.55
CA MET A 39 -2.36 -1.35 3.10
C MET A 39 -3.44 -0.48 3.70
N THR A 40 -3.11 0.27 4.75
CA THR A 40 -3.97 1.35 5.24
C THR A 40 -3.12 2.57 5.62
N VAL A 41 -3.64 3.77 5.34
CA VAL A 41 -3.01 5.02 5.76
C VAL A 41 -3.47 5.32 7.18
N LEU A 42 -2.51 5.46 8.10
CA LEU A 42 -2.78 5.75 9.51
C LEU A 42 -2.89 7.25 9.76
N GLU A 43 -1.95 8.01 9.21
CA GLU A 43 -1.85 9.45 9.41
C GLU A 43 -1.29 10.07 8.14
N GLN A 44 -1.92 11.17 7.72
CA GLN A 44 -1.40 12.02 6.65
C GLN A 44 -1.82 13.46 6.93
N SER A 45 -0.93 14.40 6.66
CA SER A 45 -1.22 15.85 6.67
C SER A 45 -0.82 16.44 5.33
N GLU A 46 -1.07 15.67 4.27
CA GLU A 46 -0.52 15.93 2.95
C GLU A 46 -1.44 16.74 2.05
N THR A 47 -0.82 17.23 0.98
CA THR A 47 -1.35 17.98 -0.16
C THR A 47 -2.82 17.72 -0.50
N PRO A 48 -3.56 18.76 -0.96
CA PRO A 48 -4.84 18.59 -1.63
C PRO A 48 -4.79 17.45 -2.67
N GLY A 49 -5.69 16.48 -2.56
CA GLY A 49 -5.70 15.27 -3.38
C GLY A 49 -5.56 14.01 -2.55
N LEU A 50 -4.39 13.68 -1.99
CA LEU A 50 -4.22 12.46 -1.20
C LEU A 50 -5.24 12.39 -0.05
N GLY A 51 -5.42 13.49 0.68
CA GLY A 51 -6.37 13.55 1.79
C GLY A 51 -7.81 13.20 1.39
N SER A 52 -8.31 13.74 0.27
CA SER A 52 -9.66 13.42 -0.20
C SER A 52 -9.78 11.98 -0.68
N ARG A 53 -8.74 11.43 -1.31
CA ARG A 53 -8.74 10.05 -1.84
C ARG A 53 -8.58 8.98 -0.76
N VAL A 54 -7.88 9.30 0.33
CA VAL A 54 -7.77 8.42 1.51
C VAL A 54 -9.07 8.44 2.33
N GLN A 55 -9.77 9.58 2.37
CA GLN A 55 -11.06 9.73 3.05
C GLN A 55 -12.27 9.25 2.25
N GLU A 56 -12.12 8.97 0.95
CA GLU A 56 -13.21 8.54 0.04
C GLU A 56 -13.83 7.17 0.45
N VAL A 57 -13.25 6.49 1.44
CA VAL A 57 -13.75 5.21 1.96
C VAL A 57 -14.32 5.39 3.36
N LEU A 58 -15.46 6.06 3.39
CA LEU A 58 -16.41 6.05 4.49
C LEU A 58 -17.77 5.61 3.96
N SER A 59 -17.87 4.43 3.38
CA SER A 59 -19.10 3.63 3.29
C SER A 59 -18.87 2.38 2.44
N LYS A 60 -18.39 1.31 3.07
CA LYS A 60 -18.86 -0.08 2.89
C LYS A 60 -17.97 -1.00 3.72
N ASN A 61 -18.63 -1.69 4.63
CA ASN A 61 -18.08 -2.59 5.64
C ASN A 61 -17.21 -3.71 5.06
N TYR A 62 -16.42 -4.34 5.96
CA TYR A 62 -15.94 -5.74 5.92
C TYR A 62 -14.46 -6.05 5.73
N ILE A 63 -13.53 -5.32 6.36
CA ILE A 63 -12.17 -5.88 6.57
C ILE A 63 -11.71 -5.88 8.05
N TRP A 64 -12.27 -5.01 8.91
CA TRP A 64 -11.69 -4.76 10.24
C TRP A 64 -12.46 -5.31 11.47
N ASN A 65 -13.68 -5.85 11.32
CA ASN A 65 -14.58 -6.13 12.47
C ASN A 65 -14.09 -7.17 13.49
N GLY A 66 -12.95 -7.82 13.30
CA GLY A 66 -12.39 -8.80 14.25
C GLY A 66 -11.02 -8.46 14.85
N LEU A 67 -10.28 -7.47 14.32
CA LEU A 67 -8.88 -7.24 14.72
C LEU A 67 -8.64 -5.85 15.33
N PHE A 68 -9.32 -4.81 14.87
CA PHE A 68 -9.07 -3.45 15.35
C PHE A 68 -10.41 -2.73 15.54
N GLY A 69 -10.63 -2.28 16.78
CA GLY A 69 -11.88 -1.66 17.22
C GLY A 69 -12.26 -0.40 16.44
N LYS A 70 -13.53 -0.04 16.57
CA LYS A 70 -14.22 1.13 16.00
C LYS A 70 -13.32 2.36 15.77
N GLY A 71 -12.86 2.56 14.53
CA GLY A 71 -12.16 3.79 14.16
C GLY A 71 -11.38 3.77 12.85
N GLU A 72 -11.22 2.62 12.18
CA GLU A 72 -10.30 2.56 11.03
C GLU A 72 -10.95 3.01 9.72
N ALA A 73 -10.33 4.01 9.07
CA ALA A 73 -10.62 4.41 7.70
C ALA A 73 -10.61 3.15 6.81
N GLY A 74 -11.67 2.93 6.03
CA GLY A 74 -11.72 1.78 5.13
C GLY A 74 -10.60 1.85 4.10
N LEU A 75 -10.34 0.72 3.41
CA LEU A 75 -9.29 0.67 2.38
C LEU A 75 -9.57 1.71 1.29
N SER A 76 -8.83 2.81 1.28
CA SER A 76 -8.90 3.78 0.20
C SER A 76 -8.56 3.11 -1.13
N TRP A 77 -9.21 3.51 -2.23
CA TRP A 77 -8.81 3.02 -3.55
C TRP A 77 -7.31 3.30 -3.83
N PHE A 78 -6.76 4.35 -3.21
CA PHE A 78 -5.34 4.66 -3.27
C PHE A 78 -4.47 3.55 -2.68
N THR A 79 -4.88 2.95 -1.57
CA THR A 79 -4.17 1.81 -0.97
C THR A 79 -4.48 0.49 -1.66
N GLU A 80 -5.67 0.33 -2.23
CA GLU A 80 -6.07 -0.87 -2.96
C GLU A 80 -5.19 -1.17 -4.17
N GLN A 81 -4.72 -0.14 -4.88
CA GLN A 81 -3.86 -0.33 -6.06
C GLN A 81 -2.52 -1.02 -5.77
N TYR A 82 -2.10 -1.05 -4.50
CA TYR A 82 -0.87 -1.73 -4.09
C TYR A 82 -1.07 -3.22 -3.84
N LYS A 83 -2.31 -3.72 -3.75
CA LYS A 83 -2.57 -5.15 -3.55
C LYS A 83 -2.04 -5.96 -4.74
N GLY A 84 -1.24 -6.98 -4.46
CA GLY A 84 -0.60 -7.83 -5.48
C GLY A 84 0.70 -7.25 -6.06
N ILE A 85 1.07 -6.01 -5.70
CA ILE A 85 2.36 -5.44 -6.09
C ILE A 85 3.48 -6.09 -5.28
N ASN A 86 4.59 -6.41 -5.95
CA ASN A 86 5.76 -7.00 -5.34
C ASN A 86 6.84 -5.93 -5.09
N ILE A 87 7.22 -5.77 -3.83
CA ILE A 87 8.17 -4.74 -3.41
C ILE A 87 9.62 -5.00 -3.83
N PHE A 88 9.96 -6.21 -4.31
CA PHE A 88 11.29 -6.53 -4.85
C PHE A 88 11.43 -6.20 -6.34
N LYS A 89 10.32 -5.91 -7.02
CA LYS A 89 10.31 -5.39 -8.39
C LYS A 89 10.15 -3.87 -8.35
N GLN A 90 10.64 -3.18 -9.38
CA GLN A 90 10.37 -1.75 -9.53
C GLN A 90 8.87 -1.53 -9.67
N ILE A 91 8.32 -0.59 -8.91
CA ILE A 91 6.90 -0.26 -8.95
C ILE A 91 6.69 0.88 -9.95
N GLY A 92 6.03 0.59 -11.07
CA GLY A 92 5.71 1.59 -12.09
C GLY A 92 4.60 2.55 -11.62
N ILE A 93 4.68 3.81 -12.02
CA ILE A 93 3.60 4.80 -11.79
C ILE A 93 3.09 5.28 -13.15
N ASN A 94 1.94 4.75 -13.55
CA ASN A 94 1.28 5.11 -14.81
C ASN A 94 0.45 6.40 -14.64
N LYS A 95 0.70 7.38 -15.52
CA LYS A 95 -0.01 8.68 -15.53
C LYS A 95 -1.01 8.83 -16.67
N SER A 96 -1.03 7.89 -17.62
CA SER A 96 -1.72 8.03 -18.90
C SER A 96 -3.05 7.28 -18.95
N VAL A 97 -3.27 6.33 -18.03
CA VAL A 97 -4.46 5.44 -18.04
C VAL A 97 -5.62 5.93 -17.18
N GLY A 98 -5.42 6.98 -16.37
CA GLY A 98 -6.41 7.46 -15.39
C GLY A 98 -6.15 6.95 -13.97
N GLU A 99 -7.05 7.29 -13.04
CA GLU A 99 -6.96 6.90 -11.63
C GLU A 99 -7.52 5.50 -11.40
N TRP A 100 -6.87 4.70 -10.54
CA TRP A 100 -7.18 3.29 -10.28
C TRP A 100 -8.68 2.95 -10.16
N HIS A 101 -9.44 3.72 -9.39
CA HIS A 101 -10.86 3.45 -9.12
C HIS A 101 -11.78 3.66 -10.34
N LYS A 102 -11.27 4.30 -11.41
CA LYS A 102 -12.01 4.55 -12.65
C LYS A 102 -11.70 3.52 -13.74
N LEU A 103 -10.71 2.65 -13.50
CA LEU A 103 -10.26 1.67 -14.48
C LEU A 103 -11.18 0.44 -14.50
N ALA A 104 -11.30 -0.17 -15.68
CA ALA A 104 -11.90 -1.49 -15.80
C ALA A 104 -11.03 -2.55 -15.11
N ASP A 105 -11.64 -3.67 -14.72
CA ASP A 105 -10.92 -4.76 -14.05
C ASP A 105 -9.75 -5.29 -14.89
N SER A 106 -9.91 -5.42 -16.20
CA SER A 106 -8.85 -5.85 -17.11
C SER A 106 -7.63 -4.92 -17.06
N ASP A 107 -7.84 -3.62 -16.97
CA ASP A 107 -6.75 -2.63 -16.92
C ASP A 107 -6.05 -2.67 -15.56
N ARG A 108 -6.81 -2.86 -14.47
CA ARG A 108 -6.24 -3.07 -13.13
C ARG A 108 -5.39 -4.33 -13.07
N GLN A 109 -5.88 -5.44 -13.64
CA GLN A 109 -5.12 -6.70 -13.70
C GLN A 109 -3.85 -6.57 -14.55
N LYS A 110 -3.92 -5.82 -15.66
CA LYS A 110 -2.74 -5.50 -16.47
C LYS A 110 -1.72 -4.70 -15.69
N LEU A 111 -2.14 -3.66 -14.96
CA LEU A 111 -1.23 -2.88 -14.12
C LEU A 111 -0.58 -3.74 -13.03
N ILE A 112 -1.34 -4.63 -12.37
CA ILE A 112 -0.80 -5.56 -11.36
C ILE A 112 0.25 -6.49 -11.98
N SER A 113 -0.02 -7.07 -13.16
CA SER A 113 0.92 -7.97 -13.82
C SER A 113 2.21 -7.25 -14.27
N GLU A 114 2.10 -5.97 -14.60
CA GLU A 114 3.22 -5.05 -14.89
C GLU A 114 3.86 -4.45 -13.62
N ASN A 115 3.45 -4.89 -12.42
CA ASN A 115 3.90 -4.36 -11.13
C ASN A 115 3.79 -2.83 -11.03
N SER A 116 2.67 -2.29 -11.50
CA SER A 116 2.46 -0.86 -11.69
C SER A 116 1.17 -0.38 -11.03
N ILE A 117 1.16 0.89 -10.68
CA ILE A 117 0.04 1.60 -10.05
C ILE A 117 -0.31 2.85 -10.87
N THR A 118 -1.36 3.56 -10.47
CA THR A 118 -1.74 4.83 -11.09
C THR A 118 -1.25 6.02 -10.28
N ALA A 119 -0.95 7.13 -10.95
CA ALA A 119 -0.73 8.40 -10.27
C ALA A 119 -2.06 8.98 -9.77
N ILE A 120 -2.03 9.63 -8.60
CA ILE A 120 -3.12 10.52 -8.19
C ILE A 120 -2.95 11.86 -8.89
N THR A 121 -4.01 12.34 -9.54
CA THR A 121 -4.04 13.67 -10.17
C THR A 121 -3.75 14.75 -9.11
N GLY A 122 -2.76 15.61 -9.35
CA GLY A 122 -2.38 16.67 -8.40
C GLY A 122 -1.63 16.20 -7.15
N SER A 123 -1.41 14.89 -6.96
CA SER A 123 -0.73 14.32 -5.77
C SER A 123 0.36 13.31 -6.13
N THR A 124 1.07 13.52 -7.25
CA THR A 124 2.15 12.62 -7.70
C THR A 124 3.31 12.50 -6.70
N ILE A 125 3.60 13.55 -5.93
CA ILE A 125 4.66 13.53 -4.90
C ILE A 125 4.31 12.53 -3.80
N SER A 126 3.07 12.55 -3.30
CA SER A 126 2.54 11.61 -2.33
C SER A 126 2.56 10.17 -2.84
N THR A 127 2.12 9.94 -4.09
CA THR A 127 2.20 8.62 -4.72
C THR A 127 3.64 8.10 -4.69
N ARG A 128 4.62 8.90 -5.16
CA ARG A 128 6.03 8.53 -5.18
C ARG A 128 6.62 8.29 -3.78
N ALA A 129 6.20 9.06 -2.78
CA ALA A 129 6.67 8.91 -1.41
C ALA A 129 6.29 7.53 -0.85
N VAL A 130 5.03 7.12 -1.01
CA VAL A 130 4.57 5.79 -0.60
C VAL A 130 5.29 4.70 -1.39
N THR A 131 5.38 4.83 -2.72
CA THR A 131 6.07 3.86 -3.57
C THR A 131 7.52 3.65 -3.13
N ARG A 132 8.29 4.73 -2.94
CA ARG A 132 9.69 4.66 -2.50
C ARG A 132 9.83 4.04 -1.11
N GLY A 133 8.92 4.36 -0.19
CA GLY A 133 8.92 3.77 1.15
C GLY A 133 8.67 2.26 1.13
N LEU A 134 7.86 1.76 0.18
CA LEU A 134 7.67 0.33 -0.03
C LEU A 134 8.92 -0.33 -0.63
N GLU A 135 9.51 0.27 -1.65
CA GLU A 135 10.70 -0.28 -2.32
C GLU A 135 11.95 -0.28 -1.44
N SER A 136 12.06 0.66 -0.50
CA SER A 136 13.17 0.77 0.45
C SER A 136 12.82 0.14 1.79
N LYS A 137 12.10 0.86 2.65
CA LYS A 137 11.87 0.47 4.05
C LYS A 137 11.16 -0.87 4.20
N ALA A 138 10.09 -1.11 3.45
CA ALA A 138 9.38 -2.41 3.55
C ALA A 138 10.27 -3.57 3.10
N ARG A 139 11.03 -3.35 2.02
CA ARG A 139 11.98 -4.31 1.47
C ARG A 139 13.08 -4.63 2.47
N ASP A 140 13.67 -3.61 3.07
CA ASP A 140 14.74 -3.75 4.07
C ASP A 140 14.24 -4.50 5.31
N TYR A 141 13.06 -4.16 5.81
CA TYR A 141 12.45 -4.85 6.96
C TYR A 141 12.16 -6.32 6.65
N LEU A 142 11.63 -6.62 5.46
CA LEU A 142 11.38 -8.02 5.06
C LEU A 142 12.68 -8.79 4.88
N ASN A 143 13.71 -8.18 4.29
CA ASN A 143 15.02 -8.79 4.14
C ASN A 143 15.68 -9.09 5.50
N ALA A 144 15.57 -8.17 6.46
CA ALA A 144 16.09 -8.38 7.81
C ALA A 144 15.46 -9.63 8.45
N LEU A 145 14.13 -9.81 8.33
CA LEU A 145 13.44 -11.00 8.85
C LEU A 145 13.83 -12.29 8.12
N ARG A 146 14.05 -12.23 6.80
CA ARG A 146 14.48 -13.39 5.99
C ARG A 146 15.93 -13.80 6.29
N GLY A 147 16.80 -12.83 6.60
CA GLY A 147 18.19 -13.08 6.98
C GLY A 147 18.33 -13.75 8.35
N THR A 148 17.45 -13.43 9.30
CA THR A 148 17.45 -14.03 10.64
C THR A 148 16.91 -15.46 10.72
N THR A 149 16.29 -15.99 9.66
CA THR A 149 15.73 -17.36 9.65
C THR A 149 16.71 -18.44 9.20
N HIS A 150 17.99 -18.11 8.99
CA HIS A 150 19.04 -19.04 8.56
C HIS A 150 20.20 -19.22 9.54
N ASP A 151 20.07 -18.71 10.78
CA ASP A 151 20.98 -18.97 11.91
C ASP A 151 20.28 -19.83 12.98
#